data_AF-A3SPV7-F1
#
_entry.id   AF-A3SPV7-F1
#
_cell.length_a   1.000
_cell.length_b   1.000
_cell.length_c   1.000
_cell.angle_alpha   90.00
_cell.angle_beta   90.00
_cell.angle_gamma   90.00
#
_symmetry.space_group_name_H-M   'P 1'
#
loop_
_entity.id
_entity.type
_entity.pdbx_description
1 polymer ?
#
loop_
_entity_poly.entity_id
_entity_poly.type
_entity_poly.pdbx_seq_one_letter_code
_entity_poly.pdbx_strand_id
1 'polypeptide(L)'
;MLESGKSATSWTPPREFDPWNATTRAFWARVARNPDLHQQIKSWLDQVLHMLERVNKMGRATEGLWELDETQFAEPAISVLAIAHPDFVPYYARFLTVWDMHHEVSQKDVISQIFASHGITEATENLLIARIVDGVGQYGYDNFCEMLPLLQEHYGKIEGTDFYKRMAAYHHAASVSSYARVLQNKFDNYRYDFLRDKNPQLPKLSELLASFFPEGQPKPYEGDLELFDDLLRKQ
;
A
#
# COMPACT_ATOMS: atom_id res chain seq x y z
N MET A 1 -51.19 11.95 -23.14
CA MET A 1 -51.13 11.69 -21.68
C MET A 1 -50.09 10.62 -21.48
N LEU A 2 -48.90 11.01 -21.02
CA LEU A 2 -47.84 10.08 -20.63
C LEU A 2 -48.18 9.61 -19.23
N GLU A 3 -48.41 8.30 -19.07
CA GLU A 3 -48.59 7.69 -17.76
C GLU A 3 -47.32 7.91 -16.93
N SER A 4 -47.49 8.66 -15.85
CA SER A 4 -46.45 9.00 -14.88
C SER A 4 -45.83 7.71 -14.33
N GLY A 5 -44.51 7.63 -14.48
CA GLY A 5 -43.68 6.51 -14.11
C GLY A 5 -43.94 6.02 -12.70
N LYS A 6 -43.88 4.69 -12.56
CA LYS A 6 -43.79 3.99 -11.29
C LYS A 6 -42.68 4.66 -10.48
N SER A 7 -43.09 5.31 -9.39
CA SER A 7 -42.24 5.82 -8.33
C SER A 7 -41.13 4.81 -8.07
N ALA A 8 -39.88 5.25 -8.26
CA ALA A 8 -38.72 4.49 -7.82
C ALA A 8 -38.97 4.12 -6.36
N THR A 9 -39.18 2.83 -6.11
CA THR A 9 -39.25 2.28 -4.76
C THR A 9 -38.08 2.84 -3.99
N SER A 10 -38.37 3.63 -2.95
CA SER A 10 -37.36 4.17 -2.04
C SER A 10 -36.49 3.00 -1.57
N TRP A 11 -35.25 2.95 -2.07
CA TRP A 11 -34.28 2.01 -1.56
C TRP A 11 -34.07 2.35 -0.09
N THR A 12 -34.56 1.46 0.77
CA THR A 12 -34.30 1.53 2.20
C THR A 12 -33.16 0.55 2.41
N PRO A 13 -31.95 1.00 2.79
CA PRO A 13 -30.87 0.07 3.09
C PRO A 13 -31.39 -0.95 4.11
N PRO A 14 -31.02 -2.24 4.01
CA PRO A 14 -31.18 -3.15 5.12
C PRO A 14 -30.59 -2.48 6.37
N ARG A 15 -31.23 -2.67 7.53
CA ARG A 15 -30.61 -2.29 8.80
C ARG A 15 -29.29 -3.05 8.88
N GLU A 16 -28.19 -2.31 8.65
CA GLU A 16 -26.79 -2.72 8.62
C GLU A 16 -26.37 -3.60 7.42
N PHE A 17 -26.09 -2.96 6.28
CA PHE A 17 -25.23 -3.56 5.24
C PHE A 17 -23.81 -3.63 5.80
N ASP A 18 -23.27 -4.81 6.04
CA ASP A 18 -21.87 -5.02 6.42
C ASP A 18 -21.10 -5.66 5.25
N PRO A 19 -20.18 -4.95 4.58
CA PRO A 19 -19.40 -5.50 3.47
C PRO A 19 -18.45 -6.63 3.90
N TRP A 20 -18.11 -6.74 5.19
CA TRP A 20 -17.31 -7.80 5.80
C TRP A 20 -18.14 -8.95 6.38
N ASN A 21 -19.45 -8.99 6.15
CA ASN A 21 -20.28 -10.07 6.68
C ASN A 21 -19.86 -11.46 6.14
N ALA A 22 -20.31 -12.52 6.83
CA ALA A 22 -19.94 -13.90 6.48
C ALA A 22 -20.36 -14.30 5.05
N THR A 23 -21.48 -13.78 4.55
CA THR A 23 -21.98 -14.05 3.20
C THR A 23 -21.05 -13.44 2.14
N THR A 24 -20.65 -12.18 2.30
CA THR A 24 -19.74 -11.49 1.38
C THR A 24 -18.36 -12.16 1.36
N ARG A 25 -17.80 -12.49 2.54
CA ARG A 25 -16.55 -13.25 2.63
C ARG A 25 -16.65 -14.62 1.95
N ALA A 26 -17.73 -15.36 2.17
CA ALA A 26 -17.94 -16.67 1.55
C ALA A 26 -18.14 -16.58 0.02
N PHE A 27 -18.69 -15.47 -0.48
CA PHE A 27 -18.78 -15.21 -1.92
C PHE A 27 -17.38 -15.01 -2.51
N TRP A 28 -16.59 -14.08 -1.97
CA TRP A 28 -15.24 -13.84 -2.49
C TRP A 28 -14.30 -15.03 -2.34
N ALA A 29 -14.45 -15.84 -1.29
CA ALA A 29 -13.71 -17.09 -1.14
C ALA A 29 -14.10 -18.14 -2.19
N ARG A 30 -15.36 -18.16 -2.66
CA ARG A 30 -15.77 -19.02 -3.80
C ARG A 30 -15.20 -18.51 -5.11
N VAL A 31 -15.20 -17.19 -5.30
CA VAL A 31 -14.62 -16.53 -6.47
C VAL A 31 -13.11 -16.79 -6.54
N ALA A 32 -12.39 -16.62 -5.44
CA ALA A 32 -10.96 -16.91 -5.33
C ALA A 32 -10.64 -18.35 -5.75
N ARG A 33 -11.43 -19.33 -5.29
CA ARG A 33 -11.25 -20.75 -5.62
C ARG A 33 -11.58 -21.12 -7.07
N ASN A 34 -12.01 -20.19 -7.91
CA ASN A 34 -12.34 -20.44 -9.31
C ASN A 34 -11.34 -19.74 -10.24
N PRO A 35 -10.27 -20.43 -10.71
CA PRO A 35 -9.25 -19.87 -11.58
C PRO A 35 -9.79 -19.29 -12.89
N ASP A 36 -10.89 -19.85 -13.43
CA ASP A 36 -11.49 -19.40 -14.68
C ASP A 36 -12.01 -17.95 -14.60
N LEU A 37 -12.27 -17.47 -13.38
CA LEU A 37 -12.71 -16.10 -13.14
C LEU A 37 -11.56 -15.12 -12.90
N HIS A 38 -10.33 -15.60 -12.64
CA HIS A 38 -9.23 -14.75 -12.19
C HIS A 38 -8.91 -13.64 -13.17
N GLN A 39 -8.89 -13.92 -14.48
CA GLN A 39 -8.60 -12.90 -15.48
C GLN A 39 -9.69 -11.83 -15.54
N GLN A 40 -10.95 -12.22 -15.39
CA GLN A 40 -12.08 -11.27 -15.37
C GLN A 40 -12.04 -10.41 -14.11
N ILE A 41 -11.71 -11.00 -12.96
CA ILE A 41 -11.57 -10.27 -11.70
C ILE A 41 -10.40 -9.29 -11.76
N LYS A 42 -9.23 -9.71 -12.26
CA LYS A 42 -8.07 -8.83 -12.45
C LYS A 42 -8.45 -7.62 -13.32
N SER A 43 -9.16 -7.86 -14.43
CA SER A 43 -9.66 -6.78 -15.29
C SER A 43 -10.65 -5.85 -14.57
N TRP A 44 -11.54 -6.40 -13.74
CA TRP A 44 -12.45 -5.60 -12.92
C TRP A 44 -11.70 -4.76 -11.87
N LEU A 45 -10.74 -5.35 -11.17
CA LEU A 45 -9.89 -4.64 -10.20
C LEU A 45 -9.11 -3.49 -10.84
N ASP A 46 -8.57 -3.69 -12.06
CA ASP A 46 -7.89 -2.63 -12.80
C ASP A 46 -8.80 -1.46 -13.16
N GLN A 47 -10.07 -1.73 -13.48
CA GLN A 47 -11.09 -0.70 -13.72
C GLN A 47 -11.44 0.05 -12.43
N VAL A 48 -11.56 -0.66 -11.31
CA VAL A 48 -11.80 -0.05 -10.00
C VAL A 48 -10.62 0.84 -9.59
N LEU A 49 -9.38 0.37 -9.73
CA LEU A 49 -8.18 1.17 -9.46
C LEU A 49 -8.13 2.43 -10.34
N HIS A 50 -8.37 2.31 -11.64
CA HIS A 50 -8.44 3.48 -12.54
C HIS A 50 -9.51 4.48 -12.11
N MET A 51 -10.66 4.00 -11.66
CA MET A 51 -11.71 4.86 -11.14
C MET A 51 -11.24 5.61 -9.89
N LEU A 52 -10.68 4.91 -8.90
CA LEU A 52 -10.18 5.49 -7.65
C LEU A 52 -9.07 6.54 -7.91
N GLU A 53 -8.09 6.21 -8.76
CA GLU A 53 -7.03 7.13 -9.16
C GLU A 53 -7.57 8.41 -9.81
N ARG A 54 -8.56 8.27 -10.69
CA ARG A 54 -9.21 9.43 -11.34
C ARG A 54 -9.94 10.30 -10.33
N VAL A 55 -10.63 9.68 -9.38
CA VAL A 55 -11.34 10.39 -8.32
C VAL A 55 -10.34 11.19 -7.47
N ASN A 56 -9.25 10.56 -7.01
CA ASN A 56 -8.19 11.23 -6.23
C ASN A 56 -7.56 12.41 -7.00
N LYS A 57 -7.32 12.25 -8.31
CA LYS A 57 -6.76 13.31 -9.18
C LYS A 57 -7.67 14.52 -9.36
N MET A 58 -8.98 14.36 -9.23
CA MET A 58 -9.93 15.47 -9.42
C MET A 58 -9.94 16.48 -8.27
N GLY A 59 -9.11 16.31 -7.23
CA GLY A 59 -8.98 17.27 -6.12
C GLY A 59 -10.24 17.40 -5.25
N ARG A 60 -11.30 16.68 -5.60
CA ARG A 60 -12.25 16.17 -4.64
C ARG A 60 -11.45 15.12 -3.89
N ALA A 61 -10.84 15.52 -2.78
CA ALA A 61 -10.47 14.58 -1.75
C ALA A 61 -11.79 13.89 -1.38
N THR A 62 -12.17 12.87 -2.15
CA THR A 62 -12.94 11.81 -1.56
C THR A 62 -12.02 11.35 -0.47
N GLU A 63 -12.53 11.38 0.74
CA GLU A 63 -11.93 10.74 1.89
C GLU A 63 -11.75 9.22 1.64
N GLY A 64 -11.64 8.72 0.40
CA GLY A 64 -11.92 7.36 -0.09
C GLY A 64 -13.28 7.29 -0.79
N LEU A 65 -13.42 6.47 -1.84
CA LEU A 65 -14.73 5.88 -2.11
C LEU A 65 -14.91 4.76 -1.09
N TRP A 66 -15.98 4.83 -0.30
CA TRP A 66 -16.26 3.88 0.77
C TRP A 66 -17.48 3.03 0.46
N GLU A 67 -17.47 1.76 0.87
CA GLU A 67 -18.69 0.95 0.93
C GLU A 67 -19.47 1.24 2.22
N LEU A 68 -18.76 1.61 3.29
CA LEU A 68 -19.28 1.98 4.61
C LEU A 68 -18.23 2.82 5.37
N ASP A 69 -18.61 3.43 6.49
CA ASP A 69 -17.76 4.29 7.34
C ASP A 69 -16.39 3.69 7.69
N GLU A 70 -16.28 2.36 7.75
CA GLU A 70 -15.06 1.63 8.12
C GLU A 70 -14.58 0.68 7.01
N THR A 71 -15.07 0.82 5.78
CA THR A 71 -14.69 -0.10 4.68
C THR A 71 -14.53 0.62 3.35
N GLN A 72 -13.31 0.58 2.84
CA GLN A 72 -12.97 1.17 1.55
C GLN A 72 -13.60 0.39 0.39
N PHE A 73 -13.84 1.07 -0.72
CA PHE A 73 -14.43 0.45 -1.91
C PHE A 73 -13.55 -0.70 -2.44
N ALA A 74 -14.19 -1.86 -2.65
CA ALA A 74 -13.58 -3.14 -3.04
C ALA A 74 -12.67 -3.81 -1.99
N GLU A 75 -12.58 -3.27 -0.77
CA GLU A 75 -11.69 -3.79 0.28
C GLU A 75 -11.93 -5.28 0.60
N PRO A 76 -13.16 -5.75 0.88
CA PRO A 76 -13.36 -7.17 1.18
C PRO A 76 -12.98 -8.08 0.00
N ALA A 77 -13.24 -7.62 -1.23
CA ALA A 77 -12.95 -8.37 -2.44
C ALA A 77 -11.45 -8.61 -2.58
N ILE A 78 -10.66 -7.53 -2.63
CA ILE A 78 -9.22 -7.64 -2.84
C ILE A 78 -8.52 -8.28 -1.65
N SER A 79 -9.01 -8.07 -0.42
CA SER A 79 -8.45 -8.70 0.78
C SER A 79 -8.57 -10.22 0.73
N VAL A 80 -9.77 -10.75 0.46
CA VAL A 80 -9.98 -12.20 0.38
C VAL A 80 -9.21 -12.82 -0.79
N LEU A 81 -9.14 -12.13 -1.93
CA LEU A 81 -8.39 -12.60 -3.10
C LEU A 81 -6.88 -12.63 -2.84
N ALA A 82 -6.31 -11.57 -2.24
CA ALA A 82 -4.88 -11.48 -1.95
C ALA A 82 -4.45 -12.46 -0.85
N ILE A 83 -5.29 -12.71 0.16
CA ILE A 83 -5.03 -13.76 1.16
C ILE A 83 -5.03 -15.14 0.47
N ALA A 84 -5.99 -15.41 -0.42
CA ALA A 84 -6.12 -16.72 -1.05
C ALA A 84 -5.06 -17.00 -2.14
N HIS A 85 -4.63 -15.98 -2.89
CA HIS A 85 -3.79 -16.17 -4.08
C HIS A 85 -2.72 -15.07 -4.22
N PRO A 86 -1.43 -15.45 -4.38
CA PRO A 86 -0.32 -14.50 -4.42
C PRO A 86 -0.40 -13.53 -5.60
N ASP A 87 -1.01 -13.96 -6.71
CA ASP A 87 -1.27 -13.14 -7.91
C ASP A 87 -2.08 -11.86 -7.65
N PHE A 88 -2.85 -11.82 -6.57
CA PHE A 88 -3.66 -10.65 -6.20
C PHE A 88 -2.97 -9.74 -5.17
N VAL A 89 -1.84 -10.16 -4.61
CA VAL A 89 -1.05 -9.33 -3.67
C VAL A 89 -0.58 -8.02 -4.33
N PRO A 90 -0.08 -8.00 -5.58
CA PRO A 90 0.28 -6.74 -6.24
C PRO A 90 -0.92 -5.79 -6.42
N TYR A 91 -2.13 -6.33 -6.61
CA TYR A 91 -3.34 -5.52 -6.67
C TYR A 91 -3.64 -4.90 -5.31
N TYR A 92 -3.60 -5.68 -4.22
CA TYR A 92 -3.79 -5.16 -2.87
C TYR A 92 -2.80 -4.04 -2.55
N ALA A 93 -1.52 -4.21 -2.92
CA ALA A 93 -0.50 -3.17 -2.76
C ALA A 93 -0.86 -1.86 -3.50
N ARG A 94 -1.41 -1.96 -4.72
CA ARG A 94 -1.89 -0.79 -5.48
C ARG A 94 -3.15 -0.16 -4.86
N PHE A 95 -4.02 -0.94 -4.24
CA PHE A 95 -5.19 -0.40 -3.53
C PHE A 95 -4.78 0.44 -2.31
N LEU A 96 -3.74 0.02 -1.56
CA LEU A 96 -3.22 0.79 -0.43
C LEU A 96 -2.75 2.20 -0.80
N THR A 97 -2.32 2.44 -2.05
CA THR A 97 -1.84 3.76 -2.50
C THR A 97 -2.97 4.70 -2.91
N VAL A 98 -4.20 4.20 -3.05
CA VAL A 98 -5.37 4.99 -3.47
C VAL A 98 -6.48 5.05 -2.42
N TRP A 99 -6.47 4.17 -1.43
CA TRP A 99 -7.37 4.21 -0.28
C TRP A 99 -6.97 5.31 0.71
N ASP A 100 -7.95 5.79 1.47
CA ASP A 100 -7.68 6.66 2.60
C ASP A 100 -7.18 5.84 3.80
N MET A 101 -5.86 5.77 3.89
CA MET A 101 -5.18 5.06 4.96
C MET A 101 -5.22 5.82 6.30
N HIS A 102 -5.73 7.06 6.36
CA HIS A 102 -5.91 7.79 7.63
C HIS A 102 -7.07 7.24 8.47
N HIS A 103 -8.02 6.54 7.83
CA HIS A 103 -9.18 5.93 8.47
C HIS A 103 -9.18 4.40 8.28
N GLU A 104 -7.99 3.80 8.27
CA GLU A 104 -7.87 2.35 8.12
C GLU A 104 -8.38 1.59 9.35
N VAL A 105 -8.96 0.41 9.11
CA VAL A 105 -9.54 -0.46 10.15
C VAL A 105 -9.01 -1.88 10.01
N SER A 106 -9.18 -2.51 8.84
CA SER A 106 -8.86 -3.94 8.64
C SER A 106 -7.50 -4.20 7.98
N GLN A 107 -6.87 -3.17 7.40
CA GLN A 107 -5.72 -3.31 6.51
C GLN A 107 -4.53 -3.95 7.21
N LYS A 108 -4.32 -3.63 8.50
CA LYS A 108 -3.26 -4.22 9.33
C LYS A 108 -3.39 -5.75 9.40
N ASP A 109 -4.58 -6.24 9.75
CA ASP A 109 -4.85 -7.67 9.94
C ASP A 109 -4.85 -8.43 8.61
N VAL A 110 -5.32 -7.79 7.53
CA VAL A 110 -5.30 -8.37 6.19
C VAL A 110 -3.86 -8.55 5.71
N ILE A 111 -2.98 -7.56 5.90
CA ILE A 111 -1.56 -7.67 5.52
C ILE A 111 -0.90 -8.82 6.29
N SER A 112 -1.12 -8.93 7.61
CA SER A 112 -0.59 -10.04 8.41
C SER A 112 -1.07 -11.41 7.90
N GLN A 113 -2.33 -11.52 7.48
CA GLN A 113 -2.86 -12.76 6.88
C GLN A 113 -2.27 -13.07 5.49
N ILE A 114 -2.01 -12.05 4.66
CA ILE A 114 -1.33 -12.22 3.38
C ILE A 114 0.08 -12.79 3.60
N PHE A 115 0.84 -12.22 4.54
CA PHE A 115 2.17 -12.72 4.90
C PHE A 115 2.12 -14.14 5.47
N ALA A 116 1.16 -14.44 6.33
CA ALA A 116 0.98 -15.79 6.86
C ALA A 116 0.63 -16.82 5.77
N SER A 117 -0.06 -16.41 4.71
CA SER A 117 -0.48 -17.30 3.62
C SER A 117 0.61 -17.56 2.58
N HIS A 118 1.41 -16.53 2.27
CA HIS A 118 2.37 -16.59 1.14
C HIS A 118 3.84 -16.47 1.55
N GLY A 119 4.14 -16.15 2.80
CA GLY A 119 5.50 -15.92 3.29
C GLY A 119 6.18 -14.70 2.66
N ILE A 120 7.51 -14.69 2.69
CA ILE A 120 8.33 -13.65 2.05
C ILE A 120 8.54 -14.01 0.58
N THR A 121 7.99 -13.17 -0.29
CA THR A 121 8.09 -13.24 -1.75
C THR A 121 8.26 -11.82 -2.27
N GLU A 122 8.69 -11.66 -3.52
CA GLU A 122 8.79 -10.33 -4.12
C GLU A 122 7.46 -9.55 -4.06
N ALA A 123 6.33 -10.25 -4.21
CA ALA A 123 5.00 -9.63 -4.13
C ALA A 123 4.67 -9.13 -2.71
N THR A 124 4.96 -9.92 -1.68
CA THR A 124 4.70 -9.53 -0.28
C THR A 124 5.70 -8.48 0.22
N GLU A 125 6.94 -8.51 -0.26
CA GLU A 125 7.93 -7.45 -0.07
C GLU A 125 7.46 -6.12 -0.66
N ASN A 126 6.99 -6.13 -1.92
CA ASN A 126 6.45 -4.93 -2.58
C ASN A 126 5.20 -4.42 -1.86
N LEU A 127 4.35 -5.30 -1.35
CA LEU A 127 3.23 -4.92 -0.48
C LEU A 127 3.71 -4.20 0.77
N LEU A 128 4.73 -4.73 1.46
CA LEU A 128 5.24 -4.10 2.67
C LEU A 128 5.90 -2.75 2.37
N ILE A 129 6.62 -2.60 1.25
CA ILE A 129 7.16 -1.32 0.79
C ILE A 129 6.02 -0.32 0.53
N ALA A 130 4.99 -0.71 -0.24
CA ALA A 130 3.83 0.14 -0.48
C ALA A 130 3.16 0.56 0.83
N ARG A 131 3.05 -0.36 1.80
CA ARG A 131 2.49 -0.11 3.12
C ARG A 131 3.28 0.88 3.96
N ILE A 132 4.60 0.98 3.83
CA ILE A 132 5.43 1.87 4.66
C ILE A 132 5.87 3.15 3.97
N VAL A 133 5.65 3.27 2.67
CA VAL A 133 6.04 4.46 1.89
C VAL A 133 4.82 5.23 1.40
N ASP A 134 3.91 4.55 0.71
CA ASP A 134 2.81 5.20 -0.01
C ASP A 134 1.48 5.13 0.75
N GLY A 135 1.20 3.99 1.39
CA GLY A 135 -0.02 3.69 2.14
C GLY A 135 0.20 3.56 3.64
N VAL A 136 1.05 4.43 4.22
CA VAL A 136 1.50 4.35 5.63
C VAL A 136 0.35 4.22 6.62
N GLY A 137 -0.68 5.05 6.48
CA GLY A 137 -1.80 5.09 7.39
C GLY A 137 -1.41 5.25 8.87
N GLN A 138 -2.29 4.78 9.75
CA GLN A 138 -2.10 4.79 11.20
C GLN A 138 -1.11 3.69 11.66
N TYR A 139 -1.15 2.51 11.03
CA TYR A 139 -0.52 1.29 11.50
C TYR A 139 0.57 0.72 10.57
N GLY A 140 0.96 1.41 9.50
CA GLY A 140 1.95 0.88 8.55
C GLY A 140 3.30 0.55 9.18
N TYR A 141 3.73 1.36 10.15
CA TYR A 141 4.94 1.07 10.92
C TYR A 141 4.78 -0.14 11.83
N ASP A 142 3.63 -0.25 12.51
CA ASP A 142 3.35 -1.38 13.39
C ASP A 142 3.34 -2.69 12.61
N ASN A 143 2.77 -2.69 11.39
CA ASN A 143 2.86 -3.84 10.48
C ASN A 143 4.31 -4.21 10.18
N PHE A 144 5.19 -3.24 9.88
CA PHE A 144 6.60 -3.54 9.62
C PHE A 144 7.28 -4.16 10.84
N CYS A 145 7.07 -3.61 12.03
CA CYS A 145 7.62 -4.16 13.27
C CYS A 145 7.13 -5.58 13.55
N GLU A 146 5.85 -5.86 13.28
CA GLU A 146 5.28 -7.21 13.43
C GLU A 146 5.85 -8.20 12.41
N MET A 147 6.17 -7.76 11.20
CA MET A 147 6.78 -8.60 10.16
C MET A 147 8.30 -8.75 10.31
N LEU A 148 8.95 -7.93 11.16
CA LEU A 148 10.39 -7.93 11.33
C LEU A 148 10.98 -9.31 11.72
N PRO A 149 10.38 -10.10 12.64
CA PRO A 149 10.88 -11.43 12.96
C PRO A 149 10.88 -12.37 11.75
N LEU A 150 9.82 -12.32 10.92
CA LEU A 150 9.71 -13.13 9.71
C LEU A 150 10.75 -12.72 8.65
N LEU A 151 10.98 -11.41 8.50
CA LEU A 151 12.03 -10.88 7.61
C LEU A 151 13.43 -11.27 8.09
N GLN A 152 13.67 -11.24 9.41
CA GLN A 152 14.95 -11.67 10.00
C GLN A 152 15.16 -13.17 9.86
N GLU A 153 14.11 -13.99 10.02
CA GLU A 153 14.19 -15.42 9.76
C GLU A 153 14.52 -15.69 8.28
N HIS A 154 13.90 -14.95 7.37
CA HIS A 154 14.07 -15.15 5.92
C HIS A 154 15.45 -14.70 5.40
N TYR A 155 15.92 -13.52 5.82
CA TYR A 155 17.18 -12.93 5.32
C TYR A 155 18.38 -13.11 6.25
N GLY A 156 18.15 -13.48 7.52
CA GLY A 156 19.14 -13.34 8.59
C GLY A 156 19.37 -11.88 8.94
N LYS A 157 20.23 -11.22 8.16
CA LYS A 157 20.50 -9.78 8.28
C LYS A 157 19.80 -9.04 7.14
N ILE A 158 18.87 -8.14 7.48
CA ILE A 158 18.06 -7.41 6.51
C ILE A 158 18.91 -6.33 5.82
N GLU A 159 19.87 -5.73 6.51
CA GLU A 159 20.72 -4.67 5.97
C GLU A 159 21.56 -5.19 4.82
N GLY A 160 21.55 -4.45 3.69
CA GLY A 160 22.30 -4.80 2.48
C GLY A 160 21.56 -5.77 1.54
N THR A 161 20.41 -6.30 1.95
CA THR A 161 19.52 -7.05 1.04
C THR A 161 18.89 -6.14 -0.02
N ASP A 162 18.48 -6.72 -1.14
CA ASP A 162 17.82 -5.96 -2.20
C ASP A 162 16.43 -5.44 -1.79
N PHE A 163 15.73 -6.16 -0.90
CA PHE A 163 14.53 -5.65 -0.24
C PHE A 163 14.82 -4.36 0.53
N TYR A 164 15.83 -4.36 1.41
CA TYR A 164 16.19 -3.20 2.19
C TYR A 164 16.64 -2.02 1.33
N LYS A 165 17.39 -2.29 0.25
CA LYS A 165 17.78 -1.26 -0.73
C LYS A 165 16.58 -0.64 -1.42
N ARG A 166 15.62 -1.45 -1.90
CA ARG A 166 14.39 -0.95 -2.52
C ARG A 166 13.59 -0.12 -1.53
N MET A 167 13.35 -0.63 -0.32
CA MET A 167 12.63 0.09 0.72
C MET A 167 13.25 1.47 1.00
N ALA A 168 14.56 1.54 1.18
CA ALA A 168 15.27 2.80 1.42
C ALA A 168 15.19 3.76 0.21
N ALA A 169 15.30 3.24 -1.02
CA ALA A 169 15.18 4.03 -2.23
C ALA A 169 13.77 4.63 -2.39
N TYR A 170 12.72 3.84 -2.14
CA TYR A 170 11.33 4.31 -2.17
C TYR A 170 11.06 5.36 -1.10
N HIS A 171 11.53 5.14 0.13
CA HIS A 171 11.40 6.12 1.21
C HIS A 171 12.13 7.44 0.89
N HIS A 172 13.28 7.37 0.21
CA HIS A 172 14.00 8.56 -0.25
C HIS A 172 13.24 9.26 -1.39
N ALA A 173 12.73 8.53 -2.39
CA ALA A 173 11.96 9.13 -3.47
C ALA A 173 10.70 9.86 -2.96
N ALA A 174 9.99 9.28 -1.99
CA ALA A 174 8.82 9.88 -1.37
C ALA A 174 9.15 11.17 -0.57
N SER A 175 10.30 11.20 0.10
CA SER A 175 10.75 12.39 0.86
C SER A 175 11.25 13.52 -0.04
N VAL A 176 11.64 13.22 -1.28
CA VAL A 176 12.13 14.19 -2.29
C VAL A 176 11.02 14.71 -3.20
N SER A 177 10.01 13.90 -3.54
CA SER A 177 9.00 14.27 -4.56
C SER A 177 7.85 15.14 -4.04
N SER A 178 7.65 15.21 -2.72
CA SER A 178 6.46 15.85 -2.17
C SER A 178 6.73 17.27 -1.67
N TYR A 179 5.73 18.11 -1.93
CA TYR A 179 5.37 19.37 -1.27
C TYR A 179 5.30 19.28 0.29
N ALA A 180 5.81 18.20 0.90
CA ALA A 180 5.81 17.84 2.31
C ALA A 180 7.08 18.26 3.07
N ARG A 181 7.88 19.20 2.53
CA ARG A 181 9.13 19.67 3.16
C ARG A 181 8.94 20.27 4.56
N VAL A 182 7.71 20.59 4.98
CA VAL A 182 7.42 21.29 6.25
C VAL A 182 6.82 20.38 7.33
N LEU A 183 6.19 19.25 6.98
CA LEU A 183 5.61 18.31 7.96
C LEU A 183 6.39 16.99 8.07
N GLN A 184 7.06 16.55 7.00
CA GLN A 184 7.78 15.26 6.96
C GLN A 184 9.14 15.31 7.68
N ASN A 185 9.85 16.45 7.64
CA ASN A 185 11.23 16.58 8.12
C ASN A 185 11.44 16.41 9.64
N LYS A 186 10.38 16.50 10.45
CA LYS A 186 10.44 16.18 11.88
C LYS A 186 9.97 14.77 12.22
N PHE A 187 9.13 14.16 11.39
CA PHE A 187 8.56 12.83 11.63
C PHE A 187 9.48 11.70 11.13
N ASP A 188 10.13 11.89 9.98
CA ASP A 188 10.98 10.85 9.36
C ASP A 188 12.31 10.66 10.08
N ASN A 189 12.92 11.75 10.57
CA ASN A 189 14.11 11.67 11.42
C ASN A 189 13.78 10.99 12.76
N TYR A 190 12.62 11.28 13.36
CA TYR A 190 12.19 10.64 14.61
C TYR A 190 11.96 9.14 14.42
N ARG A 191 11.35 8.71 13.31
CA ARG A 191 11.05 7.29 13.07
C ARG A 191 12.28 6.46 12.69
N TYR A 192 13.21 7.01 11.91
CA TYR A 192 14.46 6.31 11.63
C TYR A 192 15.38 6.27 12.85
N ASP A 193 15.51 7.37 13.60
CA ASP A 193 16.27 7.36 14.85
C ASP A 193 15.59 6.47 15.90
N PHE A 194 14.26 6.37 15.92
CA PHE A 194 13.53 5.40 16.75
C PHE A 194 13.78 3.95 16.32
N LEU A 195 13.81 3.66 15.01
CA LEU A 195 14.21 2.35 14.49
C LEU A 195 15.64 1.99 14.92
N ARG A 196 16.56 2.95 14.86
CA ARG A 196 17.93 2.77 15.37
C ARG A 196 17.96 2.61 16.89
N ASP A 197 17.13 3.33 17.64
CA ASP A 197 17.07 3.19 19.11
C ASP A 197 16.54 1.81 19.52
N LYS A 198 15.62 1.24 18.74
CA LYS A 198 15.09 -0.12 18.93
C LYS A 198 15.99 -1.21 18.33
N ASN A 199 16.82 -0.86 17.34
CA ASN A 199 17.78 -1.74 16.70
C ASN A 199 19.09 -0.98 16.40
N PRO A 200 20.00 -0.85 17.38
CA PRO A 200 21.21 -0.03 17.28
C PRO A 200 22.19 -0.45 16.19
N GLN A 201 21.99 -1.63 15.61
CA GLN A 201 22.80 -2.17 14.51
C GLN A 201 22.46 -1.52 13.16
N LEU A 202 21.34 -0.79 13.06
CA LEU A 202 20.97 -0.07 11.85
C LEU A 202 21.94 1.11 11.62
N PRO A 203 22.51 1.27 10.41
CA PRO A 203 23.33 2.42 10.07
C PRO A 203 22.53 3.71 10.21
N LYS A 204 23.15 4.87 10.39
CA LYS A 204 22.40 6.14 10.35
C LYS A 204 21.79 6.33 8.96
N LEU A 205 20.63 6.99 8.88
CA LEU A 205 19.96 7.24 7.59
C LEU A 205 20.92 7.93 6.61
N SER A 206 21.73 8.87 7.11
CA SER A 206 22.78 9.54 6.33
C SER A 206 23.87 8.60 5.80
N GLU A 207 24.27 7.58 6.56
CA GLU A 207 25.29 6.60 6.18
C GLU A 207 24.74 5.61 5.16
N LEU A 208 23.48 5.19 5.36
CA LEU A 208 22.73 4.39 4.41
C LEU A 208 22.57 5.12 3.07
N LEU A 209 22.15 6.38 3.11
CA LEU A 209 22.02 7.23 1.92
C LEU A 209 23.35 7.42 1.21
N ALA A 210 24.45 7.63 1.94
CA ALA A 210 25.79 7.71 1.37
C ALA A 210 26.23 6.42 0.66
N SER A 211 25.76 5.25 1.10
CA SER A 211 26.06 3.97 0.43
C SER A 211 25.41 3.81 -0.95
N PHE A 212 24.36 4.58 -1.24
CA PHE A 212 23.70 4.58 -2.56
C PHE A 212 24.39 5.50 -3.58
N PHE A 213 25.24 6.42 -3.13
CA PHE A 213 25.93 7.38 -4.00
C PHE A 213 27.45 7.26 -3.80
N PRO A 214 28.17 6.49 -4.65
CA PRO A 214 29.61 6.36 -4.54
C PRO A 214 30.31 7.72 -4.65
N GLU A 215 31.47 7.85 -3.98
CA GLU A 215 32.29 9.08 -4.00
C GLU A 215 32.50 9.57 -5.44
N GLY A 216 32.04 10.80 -5.72
CA GLY A 216 32.17 11.44 -7.04
C GLY A 216 30.88 11.58 -7.85
N GLN A 217 29.75 11.00 -7.40
CA GLN A 217 28.44 11.37 -7.96
C GLN A 217 27.86 12.61 -7.26
N PRO A 218 27.10 13.47 -7.97
CA PRO A 218 26.46 14.62 -7.37
C PRO A 218 25.60 14.16 -6.19
N LYS A 219 25.94 14.61 -4.98
CA LYS A 219 25.06 14.39 -3.83
C LYS A 219 23.76 15.11 -4.16
N PRO A 220 22.59 14.46 -4.08
CA PRO A 220 21.31 15.07 -4.47
C PRO A 220 20.92 16.29 -3.60
N TYR A 221 21.72 16.60 -2.59
CA TYR A 221 21.57 17.76 -1.72
C TYR A 221 22.13 19.07 -2.29
N GLU A 222 22.91 19.06 -3.37
CA GLU A 222 23.60 20.29 -3.84
C GLU A 222 23.17 20.84 -5.21
N GLY A 223 22.31 20.17 -5.98
CA GLY A 223 21.79 20.79 -7.20
C GLY A 223 21.06 19.86 -8.15
N ASP A 224 19.90 20.35 -8.59
CA ASP A 224 19.17 20.02 -9.81
C ASP A 224 18.54 18.62 -10.00
N LEU A 225 17.20 18.66 -9.93
CA LEU A 225 16.24 17.65 -10.36
C LEU A 225 16.44 17.16 -11.81
N GLU A 226 17.21 17.89 -12.64
CA GLU A 226 17.47 17.54 -14.04
C GLU A 226 18.31 16.26 -14.19
N LEU A 227 19.13 15.90 -13.19
CA LEU A 227 19.98 14.70 -13.28
C LEU A 227 19.19 13.39 -13.12
N PHE A 228 18.04 13.42 -12.43
CA PHE A 228 17.20 12.25 -12.19
C PHE A 228 16.32 11.92 -13.40
N ASP A 229 15.84 12.94 -14.12
CA ASP A 229 15.08 12.79 -15.37
C ASP A 229 15.93 12.14 -16.48
N ASP A 230 17.23 12.38 -16.50
CA ASP A 230 18.16 11.81 -17.48
C ASP A 230 18.49 10.32 -17.23
N LEU A 231 18.40 9.86 -15.98
CA LEU A 231 18.58 8.45 -15.60
C LEU A 231 17.34 7.61 -15.93
N LEU A 232 16.14 8.18 -15.84
CA LEU A 232 14.89 7.49 -16.16
C LEU A 232 14.62 7.41 -17.67
N ARG A 233 15.22 8.28 -18.50
CA ARG A 233 15.08 8.25 -19.97
C ARG A 233 16.01 7.26 -20.68
N LYS A 234 16.88 6.54 -19.96
CA LYS A 234 17.88 5.61 -20.53
C LYS A 234 17.62 4.13 -20.22
N GLN A 235 16.39 3.76 -19.83
CA GLN A 235 15.91 2.37 -19.82
C GLN A 235 14.76 2.22 -20.80
#